data_AF-A0A2S2QML3-F1
#
_entry.id   AF-A0A2S2QML3-F1
#
_cell.length_a   1.000
_cell.length_b   1.000
_cell.length_c   1.000
_cell.angle_alpha   90.00
_cell.angle_beta   90.00
_cell.angle_gamma   90.00
#
_symmetry.space_group_name_H-M   'P 1'
#
loop_
_entity.id
_entity.type
_entity.pdbx_description
1 polymer ?
#
loop_
_entity_poly.entity_id
_entity_poly.type
_entity_poly.pdbx_seq_one_letter_code
_entity_poly.pdbx_strand_id
1 'polypeptide(L)'
;MLFNINFLKVFGFCLFLTAAAQKSNYKYIGCYLGENLLSLGEESRVLNPISPKSCSEFCSAKKYLFFILKNDTCYCSKHYISRLMKEFDHVCTKKCAGDNQATCGGTPNFVSSYTTDSLITSNYVEYGSFPIPIYLGCYSEIPNDEGNRLLKGPAQPYSNNTPQRCSEICFKKGYLYFGVTYGSECWCGNQKPLKISKVEDANCNSPCSGDSKQFCGGGWKMGIYSTGITDFLAKKYEGCFENEEKKNKGKNLSFNMEQNNSPRRCMNLCNTQRFKYAAVNGNICECMKNEPSIGLKRSFSDCSTSCLEDPSEKCGGSVTRNIYKTLYSDQQGKVKMDRIGCFNNFKRHPILNGWEITSNHLTPKNCVYSCYARRFPYAALTSSKECLCSFKKPSFEAKTEDNMCATPC
;
A
#
# COMPACT_ATOMS: atom_id res chain seq x y z
N MET A 1 44.68 72.53 6.88
CA MET A 1 45.07 71.11 7.03
C MET A 1 43.94 70.38 7.73
N LEU A 2 43.59 69.21 7.20
CA LEU A 2 42.81 68.10 7.80
C LEU A 2 41.28 68.21 7.82
N PHE A 3 40.67 67.46 6.90
CA PHE A 3 39.30 66.93 6.90
C PHE A 3 39.09 65.88 8.01
N ASN A 4 37.91 65.85 8.63
CA ASN A 4 37.07 64.64 8.90
C ASN A 4 35.83 65.03 9.72
N ILE A 5 34.66 65.24 9.09
CA ILE A 5 33.57 64.28 8.82
C ILE A 5 32.83 63.83 10.10
N ASN A 6 31.57 64.29 10.18
CA ASN A 6 30.53 64.01 11.16
C ASN A 6 30.24 62.51 11.34
N PHE A 7 30.15 62.03 12.58
CA PHE A 7 29.45 60.79 12.92
C PHE A 7 28.10 61.10 13.55
N LEU A 8 27.04 60.84 12.79
CA LEU A 8 25.66 60.75 13.26
C LEU A 8 25.54 59.61 14.30
N LYS A 9 24.98 59.92 15.47
CA LYS A 9 24.46 58.92 16.40
C LYS A 9 23.19 58.30 15.81
N VAL A 10 23.29 57.09 15.27
CA VAL A 10 22.13 56.27 14.94
C VAL A 10 21.85 55.36 16.13
N PHE A 11 20.72 55.58 16.80
CA PHE A 11 20.16 54.66 17.79
C PHE A 11 19.80 53.34 17.08
N GLY A 12 20.59 52.29 17.35
CA GLY A 12 20.28 50.94 16.90
C GLY A 12 19.09 50.38 17.68
N PHE A 13 17.89 50.45 17.08
CA PHE A 13 16.78 49.59 17.48
C PHE A 13 17.14 48.15 17.11
N CYS A 14 17.49 47.35 18.12
CA CYS A 14 17.49 45.89 17.99
C CYS A 14 16.04 45.44 17.74
N LEU A 15 15.67 45.29 16.47
CA LEU A 15 14.52 44.48 16.09
C LEU A 15 14.84 43.04 16.48
N PHE A 16 14.37 42.63 17.66
CA PHE A 16 14.12 41.22 17.92
C PHE A 16 13.01 40.78 16.98
N LEU A 17 13.39 40.31 15.78
CA LEU A 17 12.55 39.40 15.02
C LEU A 17 12.41 38.14 15.87
N THR A 18 11.39 38.10 16.72
CA THR A 18 10.88 36.84 17.23
C THR A 18 10.40 36.08 16.00
N ALA A 19 11.24 35.21 15.45
CA ALA A 19 10.78 34.15 14.57
C ALA A 19 9.68 33.44 15.37
N ALA A 20 8.43 33.62 14.94
CA ALA A 20 7.33 32.83 15.48
C ALA A 20 7.78 31.37 15.32
N ALA A 21 8.07 30.70 16.44
CA ALA A 21 8.43 29.30 16.42
C ALA A 21 7.28 28.57 15.72
N GLN A 22 7.48 28.20 14.45
CA GLN A 22 6.46 27.53 13.68
C GLN A 22 6.15 26.24 14.44
N LYS A 23 4.96 26.20 15.04
CA LYS A 23 4.53 25.08 15.88
C LYS A 23 4.62 23.84 15.01
N SER A 24 5.62 23.00 15.27
CA SER A 24 5.88 21.78 14.51
C SER A 24 4.64 20.91 14.57
N ASN A 25 3.85 20.89 13.51
CA ASN A 25 2.54 20.27 13.50
C ASN A 25 2.69 18.92 12.80
N TYR A 26 3.00 17.85 13.53
CA TYR A 26 3.13 16.50 12.96
C TYR A 26 1.90 15.66 13.30
N LYS A 27 1.65 14.61 12.51
CA LYS A 27 0.57 13.66 12.77
C LYS A 27 1.08 12.24 12.75
N TYR A 28 0.76 11.47 13.78
CA TYR A 28 1.04 10.03 13.79
C TYR A 28 0.16 9.31 12.75
N ILE A 29 0.80 8.52 11.90
CA ILE A 29 0.13 7.76 10.84
C ILE A 29 -0.11 6.32 11.29
N GLY A 30 0.87 5.73 11.98
CA GLY A 30 0.75 4.41 12.56
C GLY A 30 2.08 3.72 12.82
N CYS A 31 1.98 2.50 13.35
CA CYS A 31 3.08 1.57 13.46
C CYS A 31 3.17 0.67 12.23
N TYR A 32 4.39 0.31 11.82
CA TYR A 32 4.64 -0.47 10.62
C TYR A 32 5.76 -1.50 10.83
N LEU A 33 5.68 -2.61 10.11
CA LEU A 33 6.77 -3.57 10.02
C LEU A 33 7.94 -2.95 9.24
N GLY A 34 9.14 -3.02 9.78
CA GLY A 34 10.36 -2.46 9.17
C GLY A 34 11.06 -3.37 8.17
N GLU A 35 10.68 -4.66 8.06
CA GLU A 35 11.31 -5.62 7.14
C GLU A 35 10.92 -5.34 5.68
N ASN A 36 11.86 -5.51 4.75
CA ASN A 36 11.66 -5.31 3.30
C ASN A 36 11.38 -3.86 2.86
N LEU A 37 11.60 -2.88 3.73
CA LEU A 37 11.73 -1.47 3.36
C LEU A 37 13.20 -1.27 2.97
N LEU A 38 13.50 -1.41 1.67
CA LEU A 38 14.86 -1.50 1.11
C LEU A 38 15.84 -0.41 1.52
N SER A 39 15.37 0.69 2.08
CA SER A 39 16.04 1.42 3.14
C SER A 39 15.10 2.54 3.53
N LEU A 40 14.72 2.57 4.80
CA LEU A 40 13.86 3.61 5.34
C LEU A 40 14.47 4.98 5.06
N GLY A 41 13.70 5.84 4.39
CA GLY A 41 14.06 7.24 4.19
C GLY A 41 15.09 7.51 3.09
N GLU A 42 14.91 8.63 2.40
CA GLU A 42 15.91 9.21 1.48
C GLU A 42 17.06 9.86 2.27
N GLU A 43 16.81 10.22 3.53
CA GLU A 43 17.75 10.89 4.43
C GLU A 43 17.55 10.32 5.85
N SER A 44 18.61 10.21 6.66
CA SER A 44 18.50 9.79 8.05
C SER A 44 19.47 10.49 8.98
N ARG A 45 19.10 10.59 10.27
CA ARG A 45 19.92 11.19 11.32
C ARG A 45 19.61 10.59 12.69
N VAL A 46 20.65 10.33 13.48
CA VAL A 46 20.51 10.00 14.90
C VAL A 46 20.22 11.28 15.70
N LEU A 47 19.18 11.27 16.52
CA LEU A 47 18.74 12.42 17.32
C LEU A 47 18.75 12.06 18.80
N ASN A 48 19.36 12.93 19.63
CA ASN A 48 19.44 12.75 21.08
C ASN A 48 19.10 14.07 21.78
N PRO A 49 17.93 14.21 22.45
CA PRO A 49 16.88 13.20 22.57
C PRO A 49 15.99 13.13 21.31
N ILE A 50 15.62 11.91 20.89
CA ILE A 50 14.68 11.73 19.78
C ILE A 50 13.24 12.01 20.22
N SER A 51 12.51 12.81 19.44
CA SER A 51 11.07 13.01 19.56
C SER A 51 10.44 13.18 18.18
N PRO A 52 9.12 13.01 18.02
CA PRO A 52 8.47 13.34 16.75
C PRO A 52 8.62 14.81 16.39
N LYS A 53 8.62 15.71 17.38
CA LYS A 53 8.87 17.15 17.17
C LYS A 53 10.24 17.40 16.54
N SER A 54 11.30 16.91 17.17
CA SER A 54 12.67 17.13 16.67
C SER A 54 12.90 16.52 15.29
N CYS A 55 12.32 15.36 15.02
CA CYS A 55 12.41 14.73 13.69
C CYS A 55 11.54 15.47 12.65
N SER A 56 10.36 15.95 13.02
CA SER A 56 9.51 16.76 12.17
C SER A 56 10.22 18.04 11.73
N GLU A 57 10.89 18.74 12.65
CA GLU A 57 11.67 19.95 12.35
C GLU A 57 12.83 19.65 11.38
N PHE A 58 13.55 18.55 11.60
CA PHE A 58 14.64 18.12 10.72
C PHE A 58 14.15 17.77 9.31
N CYS A 59 13.09 16.97 9.19
CA CYS A 59 12.59 16.50 7.91
C CYS A 59 11.84 17.59 7.13
N SER A 60 11.06 18.42 7.81
CA SER A 60 10.31 19.52 7.16
C SER A 60 11.24 20.61 6.61
N ALA A 61 12.35 20.90 7.30
CA ALA A 61 13.38 21.83 6.81
C ALA A 61 13.97 21.40 5.44
N LYS A 62 13.95 20.10 5.16
CA LYS A 62 14.38 19.50 3.88
C LYS A 62 13.22 19.18 2.93
N LYS A 63 12.01 19.66 3.24
CA LYS A 63 10.78 19.46 2.44
C LYS A 63 10.34 18.00 2.31
N TYR A 64 10.69 17.15 3.27
CA TYR A 64 10.11 15.81 3.36
C TYR A 64 8.70 15.88 3.94
N LEU A 65 7.80 15.04 3.42
CA LEU A 65 6.39 14.99 3.82
C LEU A 65 6.14 13.98 4.96
N PHE A 66 7.03 13.00 5.07
CA PHE A 66 6.95 11.92 6.05
C PHE A 66 8.26 11.78 6.80
N PHE A 67 8.15 11.28 8.02
CA PHE A 67 9.28 10.79 8.75
C PHE A 67 8.94 9.52 9.50
N ILE A 68 9.98 8.72 9.76
CA ILE A 68 9.89 7.40 10.37
C ILE A 68 10.88 7.38 11.52
N LEU A 69 10.40 6.99 12.69
CA LEU A 69 11.19 6.85 13.90
C LEU A 69 11.45 5.37 14.15
N LYS A 70 12.72 5.00 14.29
CA LYS A 70 13.14 3.67 14.72
C LYS A 70 14.32 3.81 15.67
N ASN A 71 14.09 3.41 16.92
CA ASN A 71 15.04 3.63 17.99
C ASN A 71 15.39 5.11 18.14
N ASP A 72 16.66 5.47 17.99
CA ASP A 72 17.16 6.83 18.15
C ASP A 72 17.44 7.49 16.79
N THR A 73 17.00 6.84 15.71
CA THR A 73 17.18 7.30 14.34
C THR A 73 15.87 7.82 13.75
N CYS A 74 15.96 9.02 13.19
CA CYS A 74 14.94 9.69 12.40
C CYS A 74 15.26 9.49 10.90
N TYR A 75 14.29 8.99 10.14
CA TYR A 75 14.39 8.78 8.70
C TYR A 75 13.36 9.66 7.99
N CYS A 76 13.77 10.49 7.04
CA CYS A 76 12.89 11.37 6.29
C CYS A 76 12.57 10.77 4.91
N SER A 77 11.32 10.91 4.46
CA SER A 77 10.92 10.43 3.14
C SER A 77 9.87 11.33 2.50
N LYS A 78 9.90 11.43 1.16
CA LYS A 78 8.79 12.02 0.40
C LYS A 78 7.63 11.05 0.25
N HIS A 79 7.85 9.78 0.55
CA HIS A 79 6.94 8.67 0.31
C HIS A 79 6.48 8.07 1.64
N TYR A 80 5.27 7.53 1.66
CA TYR A 80 4.67 6.97 2.89
C TYR A 80 4.84 5.46 2.92
N ILE A 81 4.92 4.87 4.11
CA ILE A 81 4.92 3.41 4.24
C ILE A 81 3.55 2.88 3.80
N SER A 82 3.54 1.91 2.89
CA SER A 82 2.32 1.28 2.40
C SER A 82 1.45 0.77 3.56
N ARG A 83 0.14 0.99 3.47
CA ARG A 83 -0.84 0.44 4.42
C ARG A 83 -0.80 -1.09 4.53
N LEU A 84 -0.25 -1.77 3.52
CA LEU A 84 -0.04 -3.22 3.54
C LEU A 84 0.96 -3.69 4.60
N MET A 85 1.77 -2.76 5.12
CA MET A 85 2.77 -3.01 6.17
C MET A 85 2.36 -2.39 7.50
N LYS A 86 1.16 -1.82 7.60
CA LYS A 86 0.67 -1.20 8.83
C LYS A 86 0.37 -2.29 9.85
N GLU A 87 0.94 -2.13 11.04
CA GLU A 87 0.79 -3.00 12.21
C GLU A 87 -0.04 -2.29 13.29
N PHE A 88 -0.24 -2.93 14.45
CA PHE A 88 -0.87 -2.27 15.59
C PHE A 88 -0.03 -1.12 16.11
N ASP A 89 -0.68 0.01 16.38
CA ASP A 89 0.01 1.14 17.02
C ASP A 89 0.62 0.73 18.37
N HIS A 90 0.03 -0.24 19.08
CA HIS A 90 0.55 -0.73 20.37
C HIS A 90 1.77 -1.67 20.25
N VAL A 91 2.09 -2.24 19.08
CA VAL A 91 3.33 -3.03 18.92
C VAL A 91 4.56 -2.14 18.76
N CYS A 92 4.37 -0.86 18.42
CA CYS A 92 5.40 0.17 18.56
C CYS A 92 5.54 0.57 20.05
N THR A 93 6.07 -0.34 20.85
CA THR A 93 6.15 -0.20 22.31
C THR A 93 7.25 0.76 22.77
N LYS A 94 8.28 1.02 21.95
CA LYS A 94 9.43 1.85 22.34
C LYS A 94 8.98 3.31 22.43
N LYS A 95 9.08 3.91 23.61
CA LYS A 95 8.83 5.34 23.81
C LYS A 95 10.00 6.18 23.32
N CYS A 96 9.71 7.38 22.83
CA CYS A 96 10.73 8.31 22.38
C CYS A 96 11.44 8.96 23.60
N ALA A 97 12.77 9.09 23.55
CA ALA A 97 13.54 9.65 24.66
C ALA A 97 13.20 11.12 24.98
N GLY A 98 12.82 11.89 23.97
CA GLY A 98 12.42 13.30 24.08
C GLY A 98 10.92 13.55 24.20
N ASP A 99 10.11 12.50 24.15
CA ASP A 99 8.64 12.55 24.31
C ASP A 99 8.11 11.18 24.72
N ASN A 100 7.84 11.00 26.01
CA ASN A 100 7.40 9.72 26.58
C ASN A 100 5.97 9.32 26.16
N GLN A 101 5.20 10.24 25.58
CA GLN A 101 3.86 9.93 25.07
C GLN A 101 3.94 9.37 23.65
N ALA A 102 4.97 9.74 22.89
CA ALA A 102 5.22 9.27 21.54
C ALA A 102 5.93 7.91 21.46
N THR A 103 5.81 7.27 20.30
CA THR A 103 6.43 5.98 20.00
C THR A 103 7.53 6.13 18.94
N CYS A 104 8.67 5.49 19.17
CA CYS A 104 9.87 5.50 18.32
C CYS A 104 10.19 4.09 17.82
N GLY A 105 9.16 3.37 17.35
CA GLY A 105 9.24 1.99 16.88
C GLY A 105 8.98 0.95 17.97
N GLY A 106 9.48 -0.27 17.77
CA GLY A 106 9.27 -1.39 18.69
C GLY A 106 10.05 -2.65 18.28
N THR A 107 10.10 -3.64 19.17
CA THR A 107 10.78 -4.92 18.94
C THR A 107 9.86 -5.94 18.26
N PRO A 108 10.37 -6.81 17.37
CA PRO A 108 11.78 -6.93 16.97
C PRO A 108 12.20 -5.94 15.88
N ASN A 109 11.28 -5.47 15.02
CA ASN A 109 11.61 -4.57 13.92
C ASN A 109 10.41 -3.71 13.48
N PHE A 110 9.81 -2.97 14.42
CA PHE A 110 8.70 -2.05 14.13
C PHE A 110 9.17 -0.60 14.08
N VAL A 111 8.49 0.20 13.27
CA VAL A 111 8.80 1.63 13.07
C VAL A 111 7.54 2.46 13.21
N SER A 112 7.69 3.67 13.74
CA SER A 112 6.59 4.62 13.91
C SER A 112 6.65 5.68 12.81
N SER A 113 5.59 5.82 12.01
CA SER A 113 5.54 6.79 10.91
C SER A 113 4.65 7.98 11.23
N TYR A 114 5.08 9.15 10.77
CA TYR A 114 4.46 10.44 11.02
C TYR A 114 4.47 11.30 9.74
N THR A 115 3.54 12.25 9.63
CA THR A 115 3.64 13.36 8.66
C THR A 115 4.42 14.51 9.28
N THR A 116 5.14 15.28 8.46
CA THR A 116 5.81 16.53 8.88
C THR A 116 4.87 17.73 9.02
N ASP A 117 3.68 17.66 8.41
CA ASP A 117 2.61 18.65 8.54
C ASP A 117 1.25 17.96 8.79
N SER A 118 0.52 18.41 9.81
CA SER A 118 -0.82 17.96 10.17
C SER A 118 -1.91 18.32 9.14
N LEU A 119 -1.65 19.34 8.31
CA LEU A 119 -2.56 19.81 7.25
C LEU A 119 -2.51 18.93 6.01
N ILE A 120 -1.49 18.08 5.88
CA ILE A 120 -1.44 17.05 4.83
C ILE A 120 -2.63 16.11 5.07
N THR A 121 -3.65 16.28 4.23
CA THR A 121 -4.86 15.45 4.24
C THR A 121 -4.53 14.01 3.85
N SER A 122 -5.50 13.10 3.96
CA SER A 122 -5.29 11.68 3.60
C SER A 122 -4.96 11.42 2.12
N ASN A 123 -4.94 12.45 1.25
CA ASN A 123 -4.69 12.31 -0.18
C ASN A 123 -3.22 12.55 -0.55
N TYR A 124 -2.31 11.74 0.01
CA TYR A 124 -0.85 11.88 -0.17
C TYR A 124 -0.40 11.88 -1.64
N VAL A 125 -1.13 11.20 -2.51
CA VAL A 125 -0.81 11.08 -3.94
C VAL A 125 -0.90 12.44 -4.64
N GLU A 126 -1.85 13.29 -4.24
CA GLU A 126 -2.01 14.65 -4.78
C GLU A 126 -0.79 15.53 -4.47
N TYR A 127 -0.12 15.27 -3.34
CA TYR A 127 1.12 15.93 -2.94
C TYR A 127 2.39 15.28 -3.54
N GLY A 128 2.23 14.36 -4.50
CA GLY A 128 3.36 13.68 -5.15
C GLY A 128 3.98 12.58 -4.30
N SER A 129 3.29 12.09 -3.27
CA SER A 129 3.77 11.01 -2.41
C SER A 129 3.12 9.67 -2.77
N PHE A 130 3.93 8.63 -2.79
CA PHE A 130 3.54 7.29 -3.19
C PHE A 130 3.88 6.29 -2.08
N PRO A 131 3.31 5.08 -2.10
CA PRO A 131 3.76 4.03 -1.20
C PRO A 131 5.23 3.70 -1.47
N ILE A 132 6.00 3.54 -0.40
CA ILE A 132 7.32 2.90 -0.47
C ILE A 132 7.12 1.45 -0.93
N PRO A 133 7.82 0.98 -1.97
CA PRO A 133 7.59 -0.33 -2.55
C PRO A 133 8.09 -1.45 -1.63
N ILE A 134 7.41 -2.60 -1.74
CA ILE A 134 7.70 -3.77 -0.91
C ILE A 134 8.44 -4.80 -1.75
N TYR A 135 9.69 -5.09 -1.41
CA TYR A 135 10.47 -6.11 -2.11
C TYR A 135 9.93 -7.52 -1.85
N LEU A 136 9.74 -8.29 -2.92
CA LEU A 136 9.22 -9.66 -2.86
C LEU A 136 10.30 -10.71 -3.14
N GLY A 137 11.42 -10.31 -3.73
CA GLY A 137 12.59 -11.13 -4.00
C GLY A 137 13.12 -10.98 -5.43
N CYS A 138 14.23 -11.65 -5.68
CA CYS A 138 14.81 -11.79 -7.01
C CYS A 138 14.23 -12.97 -7.78
N TYR A 139 13.92 -12.77 -9.07
CA TYR A 139 13.33 -13.79 -9.92
C TYR A 139 14.11 -13.89 -11.23
N SER A 140 14.31 -15.12 -11.72
CA SER A 140 14.95 -15.38 -13.00
C SER A 140 13.97 -15.39 -14.15
N GLU A 141 14.39 -14.79 -15.25
CA GLU A 141 13.72 -14.86 -16.55
C GLU A 141 14.46 -15.81 -17.48
N ILE A 142 13.72 -16.36 -18.44
CA ILE A 142 14.31 -17.15 -19.52
C ILE A 142 14.84 -16.15 -20.57
N PRO A 143 16.14 -16.19 -20.91
CA PRO A 143 16.69 -15.33 -21.94
C PRO A 143 15.98 -15.49 -23.28
N ASN A 144 15.71 -14.37 -23.94
CA ASN A 144 15.10 -14.27 -25.28
C ASN A 144 13.69 -14.85 -25.40
N ASP A 145 12.96 -15.01 -24.29
CA ASP A 145 11.56 -15.44 -24.27
C ASP A 145 10.64 -14.26 -23.94
N GLU A 146 10.51 -13.33 -24.89
CA GLU A 146 9.71 -12.10 -24.74
C GLU A 146 8.22 -12.38 -24.49
N GLY A 147 7.70 -13.53 -24.96
CA GLY A 147 6.31 -13.94 -24.73
C GLY A 147 6.02 -14.36 -23.28
N ASN A 148 7.05 -14.76 -22.54
CA ASN A 148 6.93 -15.28 -21.18
C ASN A 148 7.68 -14.45 -20.11
N ARG A 149 7.81 -13.14 -20.35
CA ARG A 149 8.29 -12.19 -19.33
C ARG A 149 7.47 -12.32 -18.05
N LEU A 150 8.12 -12.14 -16.90
CA LEU A 150 7.47 -12.33 -15.59
C LEU A 150 6.33 -11.34 -15.36
N LEU A 151 6.47 -10.14 -15.90
CA LEU A 151 5.46 -9.08 -15.85
C LEU A 151 5.11 -8.69 -17.29
N LYS A 152 3.80 -8.68 -17.60
CA LYS A 152 3.27 -8.49 -18.97
C LYS A 152 2.71 -7.10 -19.25
N GLY A 153 2.77 -6.19 -18.28
CA GLY A 153 2.35 -4.80 -18.47
C GLY A 153 3.43 -3.97 -19.16
N PRO A 154 3.26 -2.63 -19.19
CA PRO A 154 4.19 -1.70 -19.81
C PRO A 154 5.60 -1.85 -19.26
N ALA A 155 6.56 -1.82 -20.19
CA ALA A 155 7.97 -1.90 -19.92
C ALA A 155 8.71 -0.77 -20.64
N GLN A 156 9.64 -0.11 -19.94
CA GLN A 156 10.47 0.94 -20.52
C GLN A 156 11.85 1.00 -19.85
N PRO A 157 12.92 1.28 -20.61
CA PRO A 157 14.20 1.68 -20.06
C PRO A 157 14.15 3.14 -19.60
N TYR A 158 14.80 3.44 -18.48
CA TYR A 158 14.98 4.79 -17.96
C TYR A 158 16.44 5.04 -17.60
N SER A 159 16.95 6.21 -18.00
CA SER A 159 18.30 6.66 -17.63
C SER A 159 18.45 6.95 -16.14
N ASN A 160 17.35 7.17 -15.42
CA ASN A 160 17.31 7.47 -13.99
C ASN A 160 16.40 6.49 -13.21
N ASN A 161 16.43 5.20 -13.56
CA ASN A 161 15.60 4.18 -12.95
C ASN A 161 15.97 3.98 -11.47
N THR A 162 14.97 3.83 -10.62
CA THR A 162 15.09 3.37 -9.23
C THR A 162 13.85 2.54 -8.90
N PRO A 163 13.88 1.65 -7.89
CA PRO A 163 12.68 0.93 -7.45
C PRO A 163 11.53 1.87 -7.09
N GLN A 164 11.81 2.99 -6.43
CA GLN A 164 10.80 3.98 -6.10
C GLN A 164 10.20 4.61 -7.37
N ARG A 165 11.02 5.06 -8.33
CA ARG A 165 10.53 5.65 -9.58
C ARG A 165 9.68 4.66 -10.39
N CYS A 166 10.13 3.40 -10.47
CA CYS A 166 9.36 2.37 -11.15
C CYS A 166 8.02 2.09 -10.43
N SER A 167 8.03 2.05 -9.10
CA SER A 167 6.82 1.95 -8.28
C SER A 167 5.82 3.07 -8.60
N GLU A 168 6.26 4.33 -8.68
CA GLU A 168 5.38 5.46 -8.99
C GLU A 168 4.69 5.32 -10.34
N ILE A 169 5.44 4.91 -11.37
CA ILE A 169 4.93 4.72 -12.73
C ILE A 169 3.86 3.62 -12.71
N CYS A 170 4.18 2.46 -12.14
CA CYS A 170 3.28 1.32 -12.11
C CYS A 170 2.08 1.56 -11.18
N PHE A 171 2.26 2.25 -10.05
CA PHE A 171 1.20 2.63 -9.12
C PHE A 171 0.19 3.58 -9.75
N LYS A 172 0.64 4.64 -10.44
CA LYS A 172 -0.26 5.58 -11.15
C LYS A 172 -1.09 4.87 -12.21
N LYS A 173 -0.49 3.89 -12.89
CA LYS A 173 -1.18 3.03 -13.86
C LYS A 173 -1.99 1.88 -13.21
N GLY A 174 -2.01 1.78 -11.88
CA GLY A 174 -2.83 0.84 -11.13
C GLY A 174 -2.36 -0.61 -11.16
N TYR A 175 -1.08 -0.88 -11.46
CA TYR A 175 -0.52 -2.23 -11.42
C TYR A 175 -0.17 -2.64 -10.00
N LEU A 176 -0.41 -3.90 -9.66
CA LEU A 176 -0.16 -4.45 -8.33
C LEU A 176 1.32 -4.71 -8.05
N TYR A 177 2.07 -5.01 -9.12
CA TYR A 177 3.47 -5.37 -9.07
C TYR A 177 4.27 -4.57 -10.08
N PHE A 178 5.55 -4.43 -9.79
CA PHE A 178 6.53 -3.96 -10.73
C PHE A 178 7.84 -4.72 -10.56
N GLY A 179 8.69 -4.60 -11.57
CA GLY A 179 9.98 -5.23 -11.61
C GLY A 179 11.04 -4.25 -12.13
N VAL A 180 12.23 -4.35 -11.57
CA VAL A 180 13.42 -3.64 -12.06
C VAL A 180 14.45 -4.66 -12.52
N THR A 181 15.03 -4.45 -13.70
CA THR A 181 16.00 -5.35 -14.32
C THR A 181 17.02 -4.57 -15.15
N TYR A 182 18.18 -5.18 -15.43
CA TYR A 182 19.28 -4.57 -16.20
C TYR A 182 19.76 -3.18 -15.71
N GLY A 183 19.50 -2.81 -14.45
CA GLY A 183 19.86 -1.51 -13.89
C GLY A 183 18.94 -0.36 -14.34
N SER A 184 18.40 -0.40 -15.56
CA SER A 184 17.68 0.71 -16.19
C SER A 184 16.22 0.40 -16.54
N GLU A 185 15.81 -0.86 -16.58
CA GLU A 185 14.47 -1.22 -17.03
C GLU A 185 13.46 -1.26 -15.88
N CYS A 186 12.24 -0.80 -16.19
CA CYS A 186 11.09 -0.85 -15.32
C CYS A 186 9.94 -1.57 -16.03
N TRP A 187 9.36 -2.56 -15.35
CA TRP A 187 8.29 -3.42 -15.85
C TRP A 187 7.10 -3.37 -14.89
N CYS A 188 5.88 -3.26 -15.41
CA CYS A 188 4.66 -3.31 -14.58
C CYS A 188 3.88 -4.62 -14.81
N GLY A 189 3.08 -5.05 -13.83
CA GLY A 189 2.19 -6.19 -14.03
C GLY A 189 1.20 -6.45 -12.90
N ASN A 190 0.18 -7.26 -13.18
CA ASN A 190 -0.87 -7.63 -12.21
C ASN A 190 -0.76 -9.07 -11.71
N GLN A 191 0.08 -9.88 -12.34
CA GLN A 191 0.33 -11.25 -11.96
C GLN A 191 1.58 -11.31 -11.11
N LYS A 192 1.48 -11.95 -9.94
CA LYS A 192 2.66 -12.20 -9.11
C LYS A 192 3.46 -13.34 -9.76
N PRO A 193 4.77 -13.18 -9.97
CA PRO A 193 5.62 -14.25 -10.46
C PRO A 193 5.54 -15.54 -9.63
N LEU A 194 5.63 -16.68 -10.33
CA LEU A 194 5.63 -18.00 -9.71
C LEU A 194 6.87 -18.20 -8.83
N LYS A 195 6.72 -18.93 -7.73
CA LYS A 195 7.82 -19.18 -6.79
C LYS A 195 8.97 -19.97 -7.40
N ILE A 196 8.69 -20.81 -8.40
CA ILE A 196 9.72 -21.63 -9.06
C ILE A 196 10.78 -20.78 -9.78
N SER A 197 10.42 -19.56 -10.17
CA SER A 197 11.35 -18.61 -10.79
C SER A 197 12.12 -17.79 -9.76
N LYS A 198 11.88 -17.95 -8.46
CA LYS A 198 12.57 -17.17 -7.41
C LYS A 198 13.99 -17.70 -7.25
N VAL A 199 14.96 -16.78 -7.19
CA VAL A 199 16.39 -17.07 -6.99
C VAL A 199 16.93 -16.26 -5.81
N GLU A 200 18.20 -16.47 -5.46
CA GLU A 200 18.85 -15.69 -4.40
C GLU A 200 18.96 -14.21 -4.77
N ASP A 201 18.74 -13.33 -3.79
CA ASP A 201 18.73 -11.87 -3.99
C ASP A 201 20.08 -11.33 -4.46
N ALA A 202 21.19 -12.05 -4.19
CA ALA A 202 22.52 -11.74 -4.71
C ALA A 202 22.60 -11.70 -6.24
N ASN A 203 21.67 -12.35 -6.94
CA ASN A 203 21.57 -12.30 -8.41
C ASN A 203 20.90 -11.02 -8.94
N CYS A 204 20.26 -10.24 -8.06
CA CYS A 204 19.64 -8.96 -8.37
C CYS A 204 20.48 -7.81 -7.81
N ASN A 205 21.76 -7.75 -8.20
CA ASN A 205 22.77 -6.84 -7.65
C ASN A 205 23.25 -5.77 -8.65
N SER A 206 22.62 -5.62 -9.82
CA SER A 206 22.96 -4.56 -10.77
C SER A 206 22.60 -3.20 -10.19
N PRO A 207 23.54 -2.24 -10.15
CA PRO A 207 23.25 -0.88 -9.69
C PRO A 207 22.15 -0.23 -10.53
N CYS A 208 21.28 0.54 -9.88
CA CYS A 208 20.26 1.31 -10.58
C CYS A 208 20.86 2.49 -11.35
N SER A 209 20.33 2.77 -12.54
CA SER A 209 20.79 3.89 -13.37
C SER A 209 20.53 5.27 -12.73
N GLY A 210 19.51 5.39 -11.87
CA GLY A 210 19.18 6.61 -11.13
C GLY A 210 19.82 6.75 -9.75
N ASP A 211 20.32 5.66 -9.17
CA ASP A 211 21.02 5.66 -7.87
C ASP A 211 21.86 4.40 -7.72
N SER A 212 23.18 4.52 -7.86
CA SER A 212 24.10 3.38 -7.81
C SER A 212 24.20 2.70 -6.44
N LYS A 213 23.61 3.29 -5.39
CA LYS A 213 23.51 2.68 -4.05
C LYS A 213 22.35 1.69 -3.94
N GLN A 214 21.45 1.68 -4.93
CA GLN A 214 20.30 0.78 -4.98
C GLN A 214 20.48 -0.28 -6.06
N PHE A 215 19.78 -1.40 -5.92
CA PHE A 215 19.83 -2.50 -6.88
C PHE A 215 18.57 -2.59 -7.74
N CYS A 216 18.77 -2.75 -9.05
CA CYS A 216 17.74 -2.79 -10.08
C CYS A 216 17.84 -4.08 -10.90
N GLY A 217 17.81 -5.22 -10.21
CA GLY A 217 17.81 -6.54 -10.82
C GLY A 217 19.19 -6.99 -11.31
N GLY A 218 19.23 -7.69 -12.44
CA GLY A 218 20.43 -8.27 -13.04
C GLY A 218 20.14 -8.74 -14.47
N GLY A 219 21.16 -9.22 -15.19
CA GLY A 219 20.95 -9.77 -16.54
C GLY A 219 19.97 -10.95 -16.50
N TRP A 220 18.79 -10.79 -17.09
CA TRP A 220 17.67 -11.74 -17.00
C TRP A 220 17.25 -12.08 -15.55
N LYS A 221 17.50 -11.17 -14.61
CA LYS A 221 17.08 -11.29 -13.21
C LYS A 221 16.27 -10.04 -12.85
N MET A 222 15.01 -10.24 -12.49
CA MET A 222 14.12 -9.15 -12.14
C MET A 222 13.96 -9.09 -10.62
N GLY A 223 14.28 -7.93 -10.04
CA GLY A 223 13.87 -7.62 -8.68
C GLY A 223 12.39 -7.30 -8.68
N ILE A 224 11.56 -8.10 -8.01
CA ILE A 224 10.10 -7.98 -8.04
C ILE A 224 9.60 -7.32 -6.76
N TYR A 225 8.63 -6.41 -6.93
CA TYR A 225 8.10 -5.58 -5.86
C TYR A 225 6.58 -5.49 -5.95
N SER A 226 5.92 -5.25 -4.81
CA SER A 226 4.56 -4.75 -4.77
C SER A 226 4.57 -3.22 -4.79
N THR A 227 3.65 -2.63 -5.57
CA THR A 227 3.40 -1.18 -5.58
C THR A 227 2.71 -0.66 -4.32
N GLY A 228 2.27 -1.56 -3.42
CA GLY A 228 1.49 -1.19 -2.24
C GLY A 228 -0.02 -1.10 -2.47
N ILE A 229 -0.49 -1.32 -3.71
CA ILE A 229 -1.92 -1.42 -4.00
C ILE A 229 -2.46 -2.72 -3.37
N THR A 230 -3.55 -2.59 -2.61
CA THR A 230 -4.27 -3.75 -2.05
C THR A 230 -4.91 -4.55 -3.16
N ASP A 231 -4.69 -5.86 -3.10
CA ASP A 231 -5.21 -6.81 -4.07
C ASP A 231 -6.52 -7.45 -3.60
N PHE A 232 -7.66 -7.01 -4.14
CA PHE A 232 -8.95 -7.69 -3.97
C PHE A 232 -9.33 -8.45 -5.22
N LEU A 233 -9.52 -9.76 -5.10
CA LEU A 233 -9.99 -10.60 -6.21
C LEU A 233 -11.40 -10.20 -6.63
N ALA A 234 -11.65 -10.19 -7.95
CA ALA A 234 -12.95 -9.85 -8.51
C ALA A 234 -14.03 -10.95 -8.38
N LYS A 235 -13.88 -11.89 -7.45
CA LYS A 235 -14.69 -13.11 -7.37
C LYS A 235 -16.15 -12.88 -6.95
N LYS A 236 -16.56 -11.65 -6.62
CA LYS A 236 -17.95 -11.33 -6.26
C LYS A 236 -18.74 -10.78 -7.46
N TYR A 237 -18.77 -11.55 -8.55
CA TYR A 237 -19.52 -11.17 -9.75
C TYR A 237 -21.03 -11.17 -9.47
N GLU A 238 -21.69 -10.06 -9.77
CA GLU A 238 -23.14 -9.90 -9.61
C GLU A 238 -23.89 -10.25 -10.89
N GLY A 239 -23.31 -9.90 -12.04
CA GLY A 239 -23.91 -10.17 -13.34
C GLY A 239 -23.50 -9.17 -14.42
N CYS A 240 -24.01 -9.44 -15.62
CA CYS A 240 -23.98 -8.52 -16.75
C CYS A 240 -25.22 -7.64 -16.71
N PHE A 241 -25.05 -6.34 -16.87
CA PHE A 241 -26.15 -5.38 -16.86
C PHE A 241 -26.00 -4.40 -18.02
N GLU A 242 -27.11 -3.99 -18.60
CA GLU A 242 -27.14 -2.88 -19.54
C GLU A 242 -26.83 -1.55 -18.81
N ASN A 243 -26.25 -0.59 -19.53
CA ASN A 243 -25.91 0.72 -18.99
C ASN A 243 -27.18 1.49 -18.62
N GLU A 244 -27.21 2.10 -17.42
CA GLU A 244 -28.33 2.97 -17.02
C GLU A 244 -28.28 4.27 -17.84
N GLU A 245 -29.41 4.65 -18.46
CA GLU A 245 -29.55 5.97 -19.06
C GLU A 245 -29.38 7.07 -18.00
N LYS A 246 -28.79 8.20 -18.40
CA LYS A 246 -28.22 9.32 -17.60
C LYS A 246 -29.14 10.04 -16.59
N LYS A 247 -30.17 9.40 -16.01
CA LYS A 247 -31.08 10.00 -15.02
C LYS A 247 -30.46 10.14 -13.62
N ASN A 248 -29.39 9.41 -13.28
CA ASN A 248 -28.76 9.44 -11.94
C ASN A 248 -27.37 10.10 -11.93
N LYS A 249 -27.28 11.38 -12.33
CA LYS A 249 -26.01 12.12 -12.48
C LYS A 249 -25.25 12.47 -11.18
N GLY A 250 -25.71 12.04 -10.00
CA GLY A 250 -25.19 12.56 -8.72
C GLY A 250 -24.63 11.56 -7.71
N LYS A 251 -24.59 10.25 -8.00
CA LYS A 251 -24.24 9.25 -6.97
C LYS A 251 -23.10 8.29 -7.32
N ASN A 252 -22.71 8.17 -8.58
CA ASN A 252 -21.69 7.23 -9.03
C ASN A 252 -20.37 7.96 -9.33
N LEU A 253 -19.25 7.27 -9.11
CA LEU A 253 -17.90 7.79 -9.35
C LEU A 253 -17.24 7.00 -10.47
N SER A 254 -16.71 7.67 -11.49
CA SER A 254 -16.13 7.02 -12.66
C SER A 254 -14.62 7.25 -12.76
N PHE A 255 -13.90 6.21 -13.21
CA PHE A 255 -12.47 6.22 -13.45
C PHE A 255 -12.17 5.69 -14.84
N ASN A 256 -11.21 6.30 -15.53
CA ASN A 256 -10.61 5.74 -16.75
C ASN A 256 -9.41 4.88 -16.36
N MET A 257 -9.43 3.60 -16.76
CA MET A 257 -8.38 2.63 -16.48
C MET A 257 -7.35 2.51 -17.61
N GLU A 258 -7.53 3.20 -18.74
CA GLU A 258 -6.61 3.14 -19.88
C GLU A 258 -6.32 1.67 -20.28
N GLN A 259 -5.05 1.28 -20.43
CA GLN A 259 -4.63 -0.04 -20.87
C GLN A 259 -4.78 -1.13 -19.80
N ASN A 260 -4.63 -0.79 -18.52
CA ASN A 260 -4.80 -1.75 -17.42
C ASN A 260 -6.28 -1.80 -16.99
N ASN A 261 -7.15 -2.15 -17.93
CA ASN A 261 -8.56 -2.37 -17.67
C ASN A 261 -8.76 -3.80 -17.15
N SER A 262 -9.13 -3.93 -15.88
CA SER A 262 -9.47 -5.22 -15.29
C SER A 262 -10.61 -5.06 -14.29
N PRO A 263 -11.50 -6.05 -14.14
CA PRO A 263 -12.48 -6.07 -13.07
C PRO A 263 -11.85 -5.92 -11.68
N ARG A 264 -10.70 -6.56 -11.51
CA ARG A 264 -9.90 -6.49 -10.29
C ARG A 264 -9.49 -5.06 -9.96
N ARG A 265 -8.94 -4.32 -10.94
CA ARG A 265 -8.56 -2.91 -10.73
C ARG A 265 -9.77 -2.05 -10.42
N CYS A 266 -10.89 -2.23 -11.15
CA CYS A 266 -12.09 -1.45 -10.90
C CYS A 266 -12.62 -1.67 -9.47
N MET A 267 -12.66 -2.92 -9.01
CA MET A 267 -13.02 -3.24 -7.63
C MET A 267 -12.08 -2.59 -6.61
N ASN A 268 -10.76 -2.60 -6.86
CA ASN A 268 -9.80 -1.95 -5.98
C ASN A 268 -10.05 -0.43 -5.88
N LEU A 269 -10.32 0.24 -7.00
CA LEU A 269 -10.69 1.66 -7.03
C LEU A 269 -11.94 1.90 -6.19
N CYS A 270 -13.03 1.16 -6.43
CA CYS A 270 -14.28 1.35 -5.70
C CYS A 270 -14.17 1.01 -4.20
N ASN A 271 -13.36 0.01 -3.83
CA ASN A 271 -13.05 -0.30 -2.44
C ASN A 271 -12.33 0.87 -1.74
N THR A 272 -11.40 1.56 -2.41
CA THR A 272 -10.70 2.73 -1.80
C THR A 272 -11.67 3.88 -1.52
N GLN A 273 -12.71 3.99 -2.34
CA GLN A 273 -13.75 5.01 -2.24
C GLN A 273 -14.96 4.56 -1.39
N ARG A 274 -14.93 3.36 -0.82
CA ARG A 274 -16.00 2.76 0.02
C ARG A 274 -17.36 2.63 -0.68
N PHE A 275 -17.35 2.41 -1.99
CA PHE A 275 -18.56 2.13 -2.76
C PHE A 275 -18.94 0.67 -2.64
N LYS A 276 -20.24 0.37 -2.78
CA LYS A 276 -20.76 -1.00 -2.64
C LYS A 276 -20.58 -1.83 -3.90
N TYR A 277 -20.60 -1.25 -5.09
CA TYR A 277 -20.45 -2.00 -6.33
C TYR A 277 -19.42 -1.35 -7.24
N ALA A 278 -18.81 -2.17 -8.09
CA ALA A 278 -17.86 -1.77 -9.11
C ALA A 278 -18.35 -2.33 -10.46
N ALA A 279 -18.53 -1.45 -11.44
CA ALA A 279 -19.01 -1.79 -12.77
C ALA A 279 -17.92 -1.53 -13.81
N VAL A 280 -17.69 -2.49 -14.69
CA VAL A 280 -16.62 -2.47 -15.69
C VAL A 280 -17.24 -2.45 -17.07
N ASN A 281 -16.93 -1.41 -17.85
CA ASN A 281 -17.31 -1.27 -19.24
C ASN A 281 -16.09 -0.79 -20.06
N GLY A 282 -15.46 -1.71 -20.77
CA GLY A 282 -14.20 -1.49 -21.46
C GLY A 282 -13.14 -0.96 -20.51
N ASN A 283 -12.72 0.28 -20.73
CA ASN A 283 -11.71 0.96 -19.90
C ASN A 283 -12.34 1.83 -18.80
N ILE A 284 -13.66 1.92 -18.73
CA ILE A 284 -14.37 2.71 -17.72
C ILE A 284 -14.71 1.81 -16.53
N CYS A 285 -14.31 2.27 -15.35
CA CYS A 285 -14.76 1.75 -14.07
C CYS A 285 -15.76 2.72 -13.45
N GLU A 286 -16.90 2.22 -13.00
CA GLU A 286 -17.91 3.01 -12.32
C GLU A 286 -18.23 2.41 -10.95
N CYS A 287 -18.16 3.24 -9.91
CA CYS A 287 -18.42 2.86 -8.54
C CYS A 287 -19.83 3.30 -8.13
N MET A 288 -20.63 2.36 -7.63
CA MET A 288 -22.04 2.58 -7.31
C MET A 288 -22.33 2.29 -5.83
N LYS A 289 -23.15 3.13 -5.19
CA LYS A 289 -23.60 2.91 -3.80
C LYS A 289 -24.84 2.03 -3.71
N ASN A 290 -25.68 2.12 -4.73
CA ASN A 290 -26.97 1.44 -4.80
C ASN A 290 -26.82 0.13 -5.57
N GLU A 291 -27.72 -0.79 -5.28
CA GLU A 291 -27.84 -2.07 -5.98
C GLU A 291 -28.25 -1.85 -7.44
N PRO A 292 -27.71 -2.63 -8.40
CA PRO A 292 -28.10 -2.51 -9.80
C PRO A 292 -29.55 -2.92 -10.03
N SER A 293 -30.21 -2.22 -10.94
CA SER A 293 -31.60 -2.47 -11.32
C SER A 293 -31.76 -3.85 -11.99
N ILE A 294 -32.58 -4.74 -11.39
CA ILE A 294 -32.70 -6.12 -11.87
C ILE A 294 -33.24 -6.24 -13.30
N GLY A 295 -34.08 -5.30 -13.74
CA GLY A 295 -34.61 -5.25 -15.11
C GLY A 295 -33.54 -4.98 -16.20
N LEU A 296 -32.36 -4.49 -15.79
CA LEU A 296 -31.22 -4.28 -16.69
C LEU A 296 -30.30 -5.48 -16.78
N LYS A 297 -30.58 -6.57 -16.06
CA LYS A 297 -29.74 -7.77 -16.09
C LYS A 297 -29.82 -8.42 -17.49
N ARG A 298 -28.67 -8.85 -18.00
CA ARG A 298 -28.50 -9.43 -19.34
C ARG A 298 -27.74 -10.77 -19.26
N SER A 299 -27.61 -11.45 -20.39
CA SER A 299 -26.85 -12.69 -20.47
C SER A 299 -25.36 -12.41 -20.23
N PHE A 300 -24.64 -13.39 -19.68
CA PHE A 300 -23.19 -13.28 -19.52
C PHE A 300 -22.47 -13.02 -20.85
N SER A 301 -22.96 -13.61 -21.94
CA SER A 301 -22.43 -13.43 -23.29
C SER A 301 -22.40 -11.96 -23.73
N ASP A 302 -23.35 -11.16 -23.23
CA ASP A 302 -23.45 -9.75 -23.62
C ASP A 302 -22.33 -8.92 -22.97
N CYS A 303 -21.65 -9.45 -21.94
CA CYS A 303 -20.52 -8.80 -21.27
C CYS A 303 -19.19 -9.57 -21.44
N SER A 304 -19.02 -10.29 -22.55
CA SER A 304 -17.85 -11.14 -22.79
C SER A 304 -16.72 -10.47 -23.56
N THR A 305 -16.71 -9.14 -23.70
CA THR A 305 -15.56 -8.43 -24.29
C THR A 305 -14.33 -8.66 -23.43
N SER A 306 -13.27 -9.18 -24.04
CA SER A 306 -12.00 -9.43 -23.35
C SER A 306 -11.34 -8.13 -22.92
N CYS A 307 -10.72 -8.14 -21.74
CA CYS A 307 -9.89 -7.03 -21.27
C CYS A 307 -8.58 -6.94 -22.10
N LEU A 308 -7.93 -5.76 -22.13
CA LEU A 308 -6.81 -5.49 -23.04
C LEU A 308 -5.54 -6.26 -22.68
N GLU A 309 -5.12 -6.21 -21.41
CA GLU A 309 -3.88 -6.85 -20.95
C GLU A 309 -4.06 -8.30 -20.50
N ASP A 310 -5.27 -8.67 -20.09
CA ASP A 310 -5.60 -10.04 -19.71
C ASP A 310 -6.87 -10.50 -20.44
N PRO A 311 -6.73 -11.12 -21.63
CA PRO A 311 -7.87 -11.60 -22.39
C PRO A 311 -8.71 -12.68 -21.70
N SER A 312 -8.19 -13.28 -20.62
CA SER A 312 -8.94 -14.24 -19.79
C SER A 312 -10.02 -13.55 -18.96
N GLU A 313 -9.85 -12.27 -18.65
CA GLU A 313 -10.83 -11.45 -17.94
C GLU A 313 -11.83 -10.79 -18.90
N LYS A 314 -13.02 -10.45 -18.38
CA LYS A 314 -14.14 -9.87 -19.14
C LYS A 314 -14.49 -8.47 -18.66
N CYS A 315 -14.48 -7.52 -19.59
CA CYS A 315 -14.59 -6.09 -19.35
C CYS A 315 -15.87 -5.48 -19.98
N GLY A 316 -17.03 -6.14 -19.83
CA GLY A 316 -18.32 -5.63 -20.28
C GLY A 316 -18.60 -5.94 -21.76
N GLY A 317 -19.38 -5.09 -22.40
CA GLY A 317 -19.76 -5.19 -23.81
C GLY A 317 -20.03 -3.81 -24.41
N SER A 318 -20.64 -3.74 -25.60
CA SER A 318 -20.86 -2.48 -26.32
C SER A 318 -21.75 -1.49 -25.54
N VAL A 319 -22.82 -1.99 -24.91
CA VAL A 319 -23.77 -1.20 -24.10
C VAL A 319 -24.01 -1.82 -22.72
N THR A 320 -23.19 -2.80 -22.35
CA THR A 320 -23.33 -3.60 -21.14
C THR A 320 -22.07 -3.52 -20.29
N ARG A 321 -22.22 -3.80 -19.00
CA ARG A 321 -21.17 -3.71 -17.99
C ARG A 321 -21.21 -4.90 -17.05
N ASN A 322 -20.03 -5.39 -16.70
CA ASN A 322 -19.90 -6.41 -15.66
C ASN A 322 -19.93 -5.72 -14.29
N ILE A 323 -20.88 -6.09 -13.43
CA ILE A 323 -21.00 -5.53 -12.08
C ILE A 323 -20.50 -6.54 -11.06
N TYR A 324 -19.74 -6.03 -10.09
CA TYR A 324 -19.16 -6.79 -9.00
C TYR A 324 -19.49 -6.15 -7.65
N LYS A 325 -19.71 -7.00 -6.65
CA LYS A 325 -19.81 -6.59 -5.24
C LYS A 325 -18.42 -6.30 -4.68
N THR A 326 -18.32 -5.23 -3.91
CA THR A 326 -17.10 -4.83 -3.19
C THR A 326 -17.08 -5.43 -1.78
N LEU A 327 -16.13 -5.00 -0.94
CA LEU A 327 -16.13 -5.32 0.49
C LEU A 327 -17.22 -4.58 1.28
N TYR A 328 -17.82 -3.55 0.67
CA TYR A 328 -18.83 -2.69 1.30
C TYR A 328 -20.26 -3.08 0.93
N SER A 329 -20.46 -4.04 0.01
CA SER A 329 -21.79 -4.53 -0.36
C SER A 329 -22.49 -5.27 0.77
N ASP A 330 -21.72 -6.03 1.55
CA ASP A 330 -22.25 -6.94 2.55
C ASP A 330 -22.80 -6.13 3.74
N GLN A 331 -24.07 -6.37 4.11
CA GLN A 331 -24.68 -5.76 5.29
C GLN A 331 -23.92 -6.21 6.55
N GLN A 332 -23.73 -5.30 7.50
CA GLN A 332 -22.98 -5.57 8.72
C GLN A 332 -23.63 -6.65 9.63
N GLY A 333 -24.87 -7.07 9.33
CA GLY A 333 -25.68 -7.92 10.21
C GLY A 333 -25.68 -9.43 9.94
N LYS A 334 -25.15 -9.94 8.81
CA LYS A 334 -25.11 -11.40 8.53
C LYS A 334 -23.75 -11.83 8.00
N VAL A 335 -22.74 -11.82 8.87
CA VAL A 335 -21.41 -12.35 8.52
C VAL A 335 -21.49 -13.86 8.47
N LYS A 336 -21.41 -14.43 7.25
CA LYS A 336 -21.22 -15.88 7.07
C LYS A 336 -19.80 -16.23 7.47
N MET A 337 -19.64 -17.17 8.40
CA MET A 337 -18.33 -17.60 8.91
C MET A 337 -17.99 -18.97 8.35
N ASP A 338 -17.01 -19.03 7.45
CA ASP A 338 -16.52 -20.29 6.87
C ASP A 338 -15.13 -20.60 7.47
N ARG A 339 -14.99 -21.70 8.23
CA ARG A 339 -13.69 -22.14 8.78
C ARG A 339 -12.83 -22.71 7.65
N ILE A 340 -11.67 -22.11 7.40
CA ILE A 340 -10.78 -22.48 6.28
C ILE A 340 -9.62 -23.44 6.67
N GLY A 341 -9.42 -23.67 7.97
CA GLY A 341 -8.45 -24.64 8.52
C GLY A 341 -7.49 -24.04 9.56
N CYS A 342 -6.54 -24.84 10.02
CA CYS A 342 -5.42 -24.42 10.88
C CYS A 342 -4.15 -24.12 10.05
N PHE A 343 -3.36 -23.12 10.47
CA PHE A 343 -2.18 -22.66 9.72
C PHE A 343 -1.01 -22.29 10.65
N ASN A 344 0.22 -22.67 10.26
CA ASN A 344 1.45 -22.39 11.00
C ASN A 344 1.93 -20.95 10.79
N ASN A 345 1.81 -20.05 11.78
CA ASN A 345 2.25 -18.66 11.60
C ASN A 345 3.79 -18.52 11.58
N PHE A 346 4.40 -18.49 10.39
CA PHE A 346 5.86 -18.39 10.24
C PHE A 346 6.39 -16.97 10.53
N LYS A 347 7.30 -16.83 11.50
CA LYS A 347 7.88 -15.53 11.93
C LYS A 347 8.51 -14.68 10.82
N ARG A 348 9.10 -15.29 9.77
CA ARG A 348 9.73 -14.55 8.64
C ARG A 348 8.75 -14.13 7.55
N HIS A 349 7.58 -14.78 7.48
CA HIS A 349 6.56 -14.53 6.48
C HIS A 349 5.18 -14.69 7.14
N PRO A 350 4.77 -13.74 7.99
CA PRO A 350 3.50 -13.83 8.69
C PRO A 350 2.38 -14.04 7.66
N ILE A 351 1.59 -15.08 7.90
CA ILE A 351 0.56 -15.54 6.98
C ILE A 351 -0.63 -14.58 6.98
N LEU A 352 -0.78 -13.88 8.10
CA LEU A 352 -1.78 -12.87 8.38
C LEU A 352 -1.03 -11.62 8.82
N ASN A 353 -1.22 -10.52 8.10
CA ASN A 353 -0.49 -9.26 8.26
C ASN A 353 -1.47 -8.10 8.51
N GLY A 354 -2.37 -8.27 9.46
CA GLY A 354 -3.41 -7.29 9.73
C GLY A 354 -3.93 -7.34 11.17
N TRP A 355 -5.14 -6.83 11.40
CA TRP A 355 -5.57 -6.30 12.70
C TRP A 355 -5.62 -7.30 13.87
N GLU A 356 -4.86 -7.10 14.95
CA GLU A 356 -4.88 -7.91 16.17
C GLU A 356 -5.91 -7.37 17.16
N ILE A 357 -6.65 -8.31 17.74
CA ILE A 357 -7.70 -8.09 18.72
C ILE A 357 -7.34 -8.95 19.91
N THR A 358 -6.92 -8.28 20.98
CA THR A 358 -6.73 -8.94 22.27
C THR A 358 -8.01 -8.84 23.09
N SER A 359 -8.51 -9.95 23.60
CA SER A 359 -9.69 -9.99 24.47
C SER A 359 -9.59 -11.12 25.47
N ASN A 360 -9.97 -10.86 26.72
CA ASN A 360 -10.08 -11.90 27.76
C ASN A 360 -11.30 -12.82 27.57
N HIS A 361 -12.21 -12.46 26.65
CA HIS A 361 -13.41 -13.21 26.30
C HIS A 361 -13.52 -13.35 24.77
N LEU A 362 -12.43 -13.76 24.14
CA LEU A 362 -12.37 -13.92 22.70
C LEU A 362 -13.14 -15.18 22.28
N THR A 363 -13.94 -15.06 21.23
CA THR A 363 -14.59 -16.20 20.59
C THR A 363 -14.32 -16.15 19.09
N PRO A 364 -14.35 -17.29 18.36
CA PRO A 364 -14.26 -17.27 16.90
C PRO A 364 -15.25 -16.29 16.27
N LYS A 365 -16.47 -16.25 16.82
CA LYS A 365 -17.55 -15.36 16.37
C LYS A 365 -17.16 -13.88 16.54
N ASN A 366 -16.71 -13.48 17.73
CA ASN A 366 -16.32 -12.09 18.01
C ASN A 366 -15.08 -11.66 17.23
N CYS A 367 -14.12 -12.57 17.05
CA CYS A 367 -12.94 -12.37 16.21
C CYS A 367 -13.37 -12.06 14.77
N VAL A 368 -14.16 -12.94 14.15
CA VAL A 368 -14.64 -12.77 12.78
C VAL A 368 -15.48 -11.49 12.63
N TYR A 369 -16.43 -11.21 13.53
CA TYR A 369 -17.21 -9.98 13.46
C TYR A 369 -16.36 -8.72 13.58
N SER A 370 -15.37 -8.73 14.47
CA SER A 370 -14.53 -7.55 14.69
C SER A 370 -13.56 -7.31 13.53
N CYS A 371 -13.05 -8.37 12.91
CA CYS A 371 -12.29 -8.30 11.67
C CYS A 371 -13.15 -7.84 10.50
N TYR A 372 -14.36 -8.39 10.39
CA TYR A 372 -15.30 -8.03 9.35
C TYR A 372 -15.83 -6.60 9.49
N ALA A 373 -16.06 -6.10 10.71
CA ALA A 373 -16.42 -4.70 10.98
C ALA A 373 -15.32 -3.75 10.48
N ARG A 374 -14.06 -4.18 10.55
CA ARG A 374 -12.87 -3.52 9.99
C ARG A 374 -12.61 -3.91 8.52
N ARG A 375 -13.53 -4.65 7.91
CA ARG A 375 -13.55 -5.08 6.49
C ARG A 375 -12.40 -6.00 6.07
N PHE A 376 -11.79 -6.69 7.03
CA PHE A 376 -10.87 -7.78 6.73
C PHE A 376 -11.65 -9.04 6.32
N PRO A 377 -11.36 -9.64 5.15
CA PRO A 377 -11.99 -10.86 4.67
C PRO A 377 -11.56 -12.13 5.43
N TYR A 378 -10.43 -12.09 6.15
CA TYR A 378 -9.93 -13.23 6.92
C TYR A 378 -9.73 -12.83 8.37
N ALA A 379 -9.97 -13.79 9.27
CA ALA A 379 -9.71 -13.72 10.69
C ALA A 379 -9.09 -15.04 11.13
N ALA A 380 -8.18 -15.01 12.09
CA ALA A 380 -7.63 -16.19 12.73
C ALA A 380 -7.45 -15.97 14.21
N LEU A 381 -7.65 -17.01 14.98
CA LEU A 381 -7.28 -17.04 16.39
C LEU A 381 -5.84 -17.53 16.46
N THR A 382 -4.97 -16.74 17.09
CA THR A 382 -3.57 -17.15 17.35
C THR A 382 -3.40 -17.71 18.76
N SER A 383 -4.29 -17.35 19.67
CA SER A 383 -4.39 -17.90 21.02
C SER A 383 -5.82 -17.75 21.55
N SER A 384 -6.08 -18.18 22.78
CA SER A 384 -7.37 -17.95 23.47
C SER A 384 -7.67 -16.47 23.71
N LYS A 385 -6.67 -15.59 23.56
CA LYS A 385 -6.83 -14.15 23.80
C LYS A 385 -6.57 -13.28 22.59
N GLU A 386 -5.99 -13.83 21.53
CA GLU A 386 -5.53 -13.06 20.38
C GLU A 386 -6.20 -13.52 19.08
N CYS A 387 -6.71 -12.54 18.35
CA CYS A 387 -7.33 -12.71 17.04
C CYS A 387 -6.63 -11.80 16.04
N LEU A 388 -6.20 -12.33 14.90
CA LEU A 388 -5.61 -11.59 13.79
C LEU A 388 -6.58 -11.48 12.62
N CYS A 389 -6.73 -10.28 12.08
CA CYS A 389 -7.47 -10.01 10.86
C CYS A 389 -6.50 -9.91 9.67
N SER A 390 -6.89 -10.33 8.47
CA SER A 390 -6.02 -10.24 7.29
C SER A 390 -6.81 -9.95 6.02
N PHE A 391 -6.20 -9.17 5.12
CA PHE A 391 -6.69 -8.99 3.75
C PHE A 391 -6.29 -10.13 2.83
N LYS A 392 -5.28 -10.90 3.23
CA LYS A 392 -4.69 -11.97 2.45
C LYS A 392 -5.14 -13.32 2.99
N LYS A 393 -5.57 -14.20 2.08
CA LYS A 393 -5.87 -15.60 2.41
C LYS A 393 -4.57 -16.26 2.89
N PRO A 394 -4.59 -17.03 3.99
CA PRO A 394 -3.44 -17.81 4.39
C PRO A 394 -2.99 -18.78 3.28
N SER A 395 -1.67 -18.95 3.12
CA SER A 395 -1.09 -19.83 2.10
C SER A 395 -1.45 -21.30 2.38
N PHE A 396 -1.76 -22.07 1.33
CA PHE A 396 -2.00 -23.51 1.46
C PHE A 396 -0.78 -24.27 1.97
N GLU A 397 0.43 -23.83 1.60
CA GLU A 397 1.68 -24.43 2.08
C GLU A 397 1.85 -24.36 3.59
N ALA A 398 1.18 -23.42 4.25
CA ALA A 398 1.23 -23.26 5.68
C ALA A 398 0.09 -23.96 6.42
N LYS A 399 -0.82 -24.60 5.68
CA LYS A 399 -1.93 -25.35 6.27
C LYS A 399 -1.37 -26.52 7.06
N THR A 400 -1.87 -26.71 8.26
CA THR A 400 -1.55 -27.84 9.14
C THR A 400 -2.82 -28.59 9.51
N GLU A 401 -2.68 -29.66 10.28
CA GLU A 401 -3.80 -30.45 10.75
C GLU A 401 -4.70 -29.60 11.66
N ASP A 402 -6.02 -29.81 11.55
CA ASP A 402 -7.01 -29.01 12.27
C ASP A 402 -6.93 -29.17 13.79
N ASN A 403 -6.37 -30.29 14.28
CA ASN A 403 -6.11 -30.58 15.69
C ASN A 403 -5.09 -29.61 16.32
N MET A 404 -4.17 -29.04 15.53
CA MET A 404 -3.17 -28.08 16.00
C MET A 404 -3.80 -26.75 16.46
N CYS A 405 -5.04 -26.49 16.04
CA CYS A 405 -5.84 -25.34 16.47
C CYS A 405 -7.03 -25.76 17.35
N ALA A 406 -6.97 -26.94 18.00
CA ALA A 406 -8.06 -27.46 18.84
C ALA A 406 -8.08 -26.86 20.26
N THR A 407 -7.12 -26.01 20.62
CA THR A 407 -7.08 -25.34 21.91
C THR A 407 -8.36 -24.53 22.12
N PRO A 408 -9.14 -24.79 23.19
CA PRO A 408 -10.33 -24.01 23.51
C PRO A 408 -9.99 -22.54 23.73
N CYS A 409 -10.83 -21.63 23.23
CA CYS A 409 -10.73 -20.19 23.50
C CYS A 409 -11.27 -19.86 24.89
#